data_AF-A0A1Z5L122-F1
#
_entry.id   AF-A0A1Z5L122-F1
#
_cell.length_a   1.000
_cell.length_b   1.000
_cell.length_c   1.000
_cell.angle_alpha   90.00
_cell.angle_beta   90.00
_cell.angle_gamma   90.00
#
_symmetry.space_group_name_H-M   'P 1'
#
loop_
_entity.id
_entity.type
_entity.pdbx_description
1 polymer ?
#
loop_
_entity_poly.entity_id
_entity_poly.type
_entity_poly.pdbx_seq_one_letter_code
_entity_poly.pdbx_strand_id
1 'polypeptide(L)'
;MLAQADSEWSLFTLGLFVQHELFQHVFRVLDQRSRYVILDVILDKLDEGKAENEGRALSSSLLDFLCDFFRAQVMDIVKMAEPTKAHDGLDPVEVTKVLDLLCAASVHPTYSSSLKEKESLLEISVDILKTVHFLGKAEENVFSPVQHLDDLAQVQDGTSDLAEHPVFGFKRKLVRLIGNLCHGSRRNQDMVRNMEGVALILDVCNLDARNPYIIQWAVLAVRNL
;
A
#
# COMPACT_ATOMS: atom_id res chain seq x y z
N MET A 1 -5.11 28.15 -23.86
CA MET A 1 -6.41 27.62 -23.42
C MET A 1 -6.76 26.24 -24.00
N LEU A 2 -5.94 25.65 -24.89
CA LEU A 2 -6.20 24.31 -25.48
C LEU A 2 -5.46 23.15 -24.79
N ALA A 3 -4.38 23.41 -24.05
CA ALA A 3 -3.59 22.35 -23.41
C ALA A 3 -4.25 21.71 -22.17
N GLN A 4 -5.24 22.37 -21.56
CA GLN A 4 -5.96 21.84 -20.39
C GLN A 4 -7.03 20.82 -20.79
N ALA A 5 -7.70 21.02 -21.93
CA ALA A 5 -8.78 20.14 -22.39
C ALA A 5 -8.28 18.76 -22.85
N ASP A 6 -7.10 18.69 -23.49
CA ASP A 6 -6.52 17.40 -23.92
C ASP A 6 -6.16 16.49 -22.72
N SER A 7 -5.83 17.08 -21.57
CA SER A 7 -5.55 16.36 -20.33
C SER A 7 -6.83 15.79 -19.71
N GLU A 8 -7.96 16.48 -19.83
CA GLU A 8 -9.24 16.05 -19.24
C GLU A 8 -9.81 14.82 -19.97
N TRP A 9 -9.77 14.81 -21.31
CA TRP A 9 -10.27 13.67 -22.10
C TRP A 9 -9.42 12.41 -21.92
N SER A 10 -8.11 12.57 -21.77
CA SER A 10 -7.20 11.45 -21.53
C SER A 10 -7.41 10.85 -20.13
N LEU A 11 -7.55 11.67 -19.09
CA LEU A 11 -7.90 11.21 -17.74
C LEU A 11 -9.29 10.54 -17.71
N PHE A 12 -10.27 11.12 -18.41
CA PHE A 12 -11.60 10.53 -18.53
C PHE A 12 -11.55 9.15 -19.20
N THR A 13 -10.80 9.01 -20.29
CA THR A 13 -10.66 7.76 -21.06
C THR A 13 -9.91 6.69 -20.26
N LEU A 14 -8.82 7.06 -19.59
CA LEU A 14 -8.13 6.18 -18.62
C LEU A 14 -9.09 5.74 -17.51
N GLY A 15 -9.92 6.68 -17.06
CA GLY A 15 -10.94 6.42 -16.07
C GLY A 15 -12.01 5.42 -16.51
N LEU A 16 -12.39 5.41 -17.79
CA LEU A 16 -13.28 4.40 -18.38
C LEU A 16 -12.56 3.06 -18.55
N PHE A 17 -11.28 3.09 -18.92
CA PHE A 17 -10.47 1.89 -19.10
C PHE A 17 -10.30 1.09 -17.79
N VAL A 18 -10.08 1.78 -16.67
CA VAL A 18 -9.98 1.18 -15.33
C VAL A 18 -11.23 0.38 -14.94
N GLN A 19 -12.39 0.73 -15.49
CA GLN A 19 -13.67 0.08 -15.22
C GLN A 19 -13.93 -1.11 -16.16
N HIS A 20 -13.11 -1.30 -17.18
CA HIS A 20 -13.32 -2.29 -18.22
C HIS A 20 -12.82 -3.68 -17.82
N GLU A 21 -13.53 -4.74 -18.19
CA GLU A 21 -13.19 -6.13 -17.82
C GLU A 21 -11.81 -6.58 -18.34
N LEU A 22 -11.37 -6.03 -19.46
CA LEU A 22 -10.05 -6.30 -20.06
C LEU A 22 -8.88 -5.58 -19.38
N PHE A 23 -9.14 -4.75 -18.35
CA PHE A 23 -8.13 -3.97 -17.65
C PHE A 23 -6.92 -4.82 -17.26
N GLN A 24 -7.15 -5.98 -16.64
CA GLN A 24 -6.09 -6.86 -16.13
C GLN A 24 -5.13 -7.32 -17.23
N HIS A 25 -5.66 -7.56 -18.44
CA HIS A 25 -4.86 -8.01 -19.59
C HIS A 25 -4.02 -6.86 -20.14
N VAL A 26 -4.65 -5.70 -20.33
CA VAL A 26 -3.97 -4.53 -20.88
C VAL A 26 -2.94 -3.99 -19.89
N PHE A 27 -3.24 -3.96 -18.59
CA PHE A 27 -2.29 -3.51 -17.55
C PHE A 27 -0.97 -4.29 -17.59
N ARG A 28 -1.00 -5.60 -17.89
CA ARG A 28 0.20 -6.44 -17.99
C ARG A 28 1.06 -6.17 -19.22
N VAL A 29 0.47 -5.59 -20.28
CA VAL A 29 1.17 -5.30 -21.54
C VAL A 29 1.79 -3.90 -21.55
N LEU A 30 1.29 -3.01 -20.68
CA LEU A 30 1.78 -1.64 -20.58
C LEU A 30 3.20 -1.57 -20.03
N ASP A 31 3.94 -0.55 -20.47
CA ASP A 31 5.22 -0.21 -19.89
C ASP A 31 5.08 0.29 -18.44
N GLN A 32 6.18 0.25 -17.71
CA GLN A 32 6.26 0.61 -16.30
C GLN A 32 5.68 2.01 -15.99
N ARG A 33 6.02 3.03 -16.79
CA ARG A 33 5.56 4.40 -16.53
C ARG A 33 4.04 4.51 -16.71
N SER A 34 3.51 3.88 -17.75
CA SER A 34 2.05 3.83 -17.99
C SER A 34 1.32 3.12 -16.85
N ARG A 35 1.88 2.02 -16.33
CA ARG A 35 1.31 1.33 -15.16
C ARG A 35 1.26 2.24 -13.93
N TYR A 36 2.30 3.03 -13.67
CA TYR A 36 2.32 3.94 -12.52
C TYR A 36 1.23 5.00 -12.63
N VAL A 37 1.12 5.64 -13.79
CA VAL A 37 0.09 6.66 -14.05
C VAL A 37 -1.30 6.08 -13.85
N ILE A 38 -1.55 4.86 -14.33
CA ILE A 38 -2.84 4.20 -14.13
C ILE A 38 -3.12 3.92 -12.66
N LEU A 39 -2.15 3.42 -11.89
CA LEU A 39 -2.31 3.20 -10.45
C LEU A 39 -2.61 4.52 -9.71
N ASP A 40 -1.99 5.62 -10.11
CA ASP A 40 -2.24 6.95 -9.56
C ASP A 40 -3.65 7.45 -9.92
N VAL A 41 -4.12 7.25 -11.16
CA VAL A 41 -5.49 7.57 -11.59
C VAL A 41 -6.52 6.72 -10.82
N ILE A 42 -6.23 5.45 -10.53
CA ILE A 42 -7.11 4.61 -9.71
C ILE A 42 -7.18 5.16 -8.28
N LEU A 43 -6.06 5.62 -7.73
CA LEU A 43 -5.98 6.14 -6.36
C LEU A 43 -6.79 7.43 -6.23
N ASP A 44 -6.63 8.35 -7.17
CA ASP A 44 -7.36 9.61 -7.24
C ASP A 44 -8.87 9.36 -7.29
N LYS A 45 -9.32 8.43 -8.14
CA LYS A 45 -10.73 8.01 -8.22
C LYS A 45 -11.28 7.41 -6.92
N LEU A 46 -10.46 6.69 -6.16
CA LEU A 46 -10.87 6.15 -4.85
C LEU A 46 -11.05 7.26 -3.81
N ASP A 47 -10.32 8.37 -3.94
CA ASP A 47 -10.43 9.52 -3.06
C ASP A 47 -11.59 10.45 -3.45
N GLU A 48 -11.84 10.66 -4.75
CA GLU A 48 -13.00 11.41 -5.27
C GLU A 48 -14.35 10.79 -4.88
N GLY A 49 -14.43 9.46 -4.86
CA GLY A 49 -15.66 8.72 -4.50
C GLY A 49 -16.18 8.95 -3.07
N LYS A 50 -15.43 9.68 -2.23
CA LYS A 50 -15.87 10.11 -0.89
C LYS A 50 -16.75 11.36 -0.93
N ALA A 51 -16.73 12.14 -2.02
CA ALA A 51 -17.24 13.51 -2.03
C ALA A 51 -18.67 13.67 -2.59
N GLU A 52 -19.11 12.92 -3.60
CA GLU A 52 -20.46 13.08 -4.16
C GLU A 52 -20.89 11.87 -5.03
N ASN A 53 -22.21 11.64 -5.11
CA ASN A 53 -22.86 10.48 -5.71
C ASN A 53 -22.57 10.28 -7.23
N GLU A 54 -22.52 9.00 -7.63
CA GLU A 54 -22.72 8.47 -9.00
C GLU A 54 -21.58 8.54 -10.04
N GLY A 55 -20.32 8.64 -9.62
CA GLY A 55 -19.15 8.39 -10.49
C GLY A 55 -18.68 6.93 -10.47
N ARG A 56 -19.35 6.04 -11.22
CA ARG A 56 -18.96 4.63 -11.55
C ARG A 56 -17.83 4.01 -10.69
N ALA A 57 -18.22 3.32 -9.64
CA ALA A 57 -17.34 2.50 -8.79
C ALA A 57 -16.35 1.66 -9.62
N LEU A 58 -15.09 1.55 -9.17
CA LEU A 58 -14.16 0.48 -9.58
C LEU A 58 -14.87 -0.87 -9.58
N SER A 59 -14.58 -1.69 -10.59
CA SER A 59 -15.13 -3.04 -10.69
C SER A 59 -14.58 -3.95 -9.58
N SER A 60 -15.37 -4.94 -9.15
CA SER A 60 -14.90 -5.98 -8.23
C SER A 60 -13.69 -6.74 -8.80
N SER A 61 -13.66 -6.92 -10.13
CA SER A 61 -12.55 -7.55 -10.85
C SER A 61 -11.23 -6.78 -10.73
N LEU A 62 -11.27 -5.44 -10.60
CA LEU A 62 -10.07 -4.65 -10.34
C LEU A 62 -9.56 -4.86 -8.92
N LEU A 63 -10.46 -4.91 -7.93
CA LEU A 63 -10.08 -5.16 -6.55
C LEU A 63 -9.43 -6.54 -6.38
N ASP A 64 -10.01 -7.57 -7.01
CA ASP A 64 -9.45 -8.91 -7.06
C ASP A 64 -8.04 -8.90 -7.67
N PHE A 65 -7.88 -8.20 -8.81
CA PHE A 65 -6.58 -8.03 -9.45
C PHE A 65 -5.54 -7.36 -8.55
N LEU A 66 -5.90 -6.30 -7.84
CA LEU A 66 -4.98 -5.60 -6.93
C LEU A 66 -4.55 -6.51 -5.77
N CYS A 67 -5.47 -7.28 -5.20
CA CYS A 67 -5.15 -8.26 -4.16
C CYS A 67 -4.22 -9.37 -4.68
N ASP A 68 -4.51 -9.92 -5.86
CA ASP A 68 -3.69 -10.97 -6.47
C ASP A 68 -2.31 -10.46 -6.88
N PHE A 69 -2.23 -9.23 -7.43
CA PHE A 69 -0.98 -8.56 -7.76
C PHE A 69 -0.12 -8.36 -6.51
N PHE A 70 -0.70 -7.81 -5.45
CA PHE A 70 0.00 -7.60 -4.19
C PHE A 70 0.50 -8.93 -3.62
N ARG A 71 -0.37 -9.94 -3.54
CA ARG A 71 0.00 -11.28 -3.05
C ARG A 71 1.15 -11.90 -3.86
N ALA A 72 1.13 -11.74 -5.19
CA ALA A 72 2.14 -12.34 -6.06
C ALA A 72 3.51 -11.66 -5.95
N GLN A 73 3.56 -10.34 -5.75
CA GLN A 73 4.81 -9.58 -5.85
C GLN A 73 5.34 -9.04 -4.51
N VAL A 74 4.52 -9.01 -3.45
CA VAL A 74 4.92 -8.36 -2.19
C VAL A 74 6.16 -8.97 -1.55
N MET A 75 6.36 -10.28 -1.67
CA MET A 75 7.54 -10.94 -1.11
C MET A 75 8.83 -10.53 -1.82
N ASP A 76 8.77 -10.06 -3.06
CA ASP A 76 9.95 -9.59 -3.78
C ASP A 76 10.52 -8.29 -3.19
N ILE A 77 9.73 -7.51 -2.45
CA ILE A 77 10.21 -6.32 -1.73
C ILE A 77 11.33 -6.67 -0.75
N VAL A 78 11.33 -7.88 -0.18
CA VAL A 78 12.38 -8.35 0.75
C VAL A 78 13.77 -8.27 0.11
N LYS A 79 13.88 -8.49 -1.21
CA LYS A 79 15.15 -8.43 -1.94
C LYS A 79 15.78 -7.04 -1.91
N MET A 80 15.00 -5.98 -1.67
CA MET A 80 15.52 -4.61 -1.50
C MET A 80 16.45 -4.44 -0.29
N ALA A 81 16.46 -5.40 0.65
CA ALA A 81 17.42 -5.41 1.75
C ALA A 81 18.85 -5.76 1.32
N GLU A 82 19.03 -6.36 0.13
CA GLU A 82 20.34 -6.72 -0.40
C GLU A 82 20.80 -5.66 -1.43
N PRO A 83 21.65 -4.68 -1.05
CA PRO A 83 22.03 -3.58 -1.94
C PRO A 83 22.96 -3.98 -3.09
N THR A 84 23.54 -5.19 -3.05
CA THR A 84 24.61 -5.63 -3.97
C THR A 84 24.14 -6.44 -5.17
N LYS A 85 22.86 -6.81 -5.25
CA LYS A 85 22.31 -7.58 -6.37
C LYS A 85 21.56 -6.66 -7.32
N ALA A 86 21.84 -6.79 -8.61
CA ALA A 86 20.99 -6.22 -9.64
C ALA A 86 19.62 -6.89 -9.53
N HIS A 87 18.62 -6.11 -9.10
CA HIS A 87 17.25 -6.54 -8.94
C HIS A 87 16.51 -6.48 -10.28
N ASP A 88 16.97 -7.30 -11.23
CA ASP A 88 16.43 -7.28 -12.59
C ASP A 88 14.97 -7.74 -12.59
N GLY A 89 14.09 -6.89 -13.13
CA GLY A 89 12.65 -7.13 -13.19
C GLY A 89 11.85 -6.88 -11.89
N LEU A 90 12.48 -6.39 -10.80
CA LEU A 90 11.73 -5.99 -9.60
C LEU A 90 11.19 -4.57 -9.72
N ASP A 91 9.93 -4.40 -9.33
CA ASP A 91 9.30 -3.08 -9.27
C ASP A 91 8.70 -2.80 -7.89
N PRO A 92 9.53 -2.34 -6.92
CA PRO A 92 9.05 -2.02 -5.58
C PRO A 92 8.08 -0.84 -5.56
N VAL A 93 8.11 0.02 -6.60
CA VAL A 93 7.22 1.18 -6.71
C VAL A 93 5.80 0.71 -7.02
N GLU A 94 5.62 -0.24 -7.94
CA GLU A 94 4.29 -0.80 -8.24
C GLU A 94 3.66 -1.46 -7.03
N VAL A 95 4.41 -2.31 -6.34
CA VAL A 95 3.91 -2.99 -5.15
C VAL A 95 3.51 -1.98 -4.06
N THR A 96 4.31 -0.93 -3.88
CA THR A 96 4.02 0.13 -2.90
C THR A 96 2.80 0.96 -3.29
N LYS A 97 2.62 1.29 -4.59
CA LYS A 97 1.41 1.97 -5.10
C LYS A 97 0.16 1.09 -4.97
N VAL A 98 0.26 -0.21 -5.23
CA VAL A 98 -0.84 -1.15 -5.02
C VAL A 98 -1.20 -1.27 -3.53
N LEU A 99 -0.20 -1.29 -2.64
CA LEU A 99 -0.46 -1.25 -1.21
C LEU A 99 -1.19 0.03 -0.77
N ASP A 100 -0.85 1.19 -1.35
CA ASP A 100 -1.59 2.44 -1.11
C ASP A 100 -3.04 2.36 -1.57
N LEU A 101 -3.28 1.80 -2.76
CA LEU A 101 -4.62 1.56 -3.29
C LEU A 101 -5.44 0.65 -2.38
N LEU A 102 -4.85 -0.43 -1.87
CA LEU A 102 -5.51 -1.33 -0.91
C LEU A 102 -5.79 -0.61 0.42
N CYS A 103 -4.90 0.26 0.88
CA CYS A 103 -5.14 1.11 2.05
C CYS A 103 -6.29 2.10 1.84
N ALA A 104 -6.43 2.68 0.64
CA ALA A 104 -7.52 3.58 0.30
C ALA A 104 -8.85 2.82 0.13
N ALA A 105 -8.83 1.69 -0.58
CA ALA A 105 -10.01 0.83 -0.78
C ALA A 105 -10.53 0.22 0.53
N SER A 106 -9.65 -0.14 1.47
CA SER A 106 -10.05 -0.76 2.76
C SER A 106 -10.86 0.16 3.67
N VAL A 107 -10.80 1.47 3.48
CA VAL A 107 -11.65 2.46 4.19
C VAL A 107 -12.82 2.95 3.35
N HIS A 108 -12.87 2.59 2.06
CA HIS A 108 -13.93 3.03 1.16
C HIS A 108 -15.23 2.28 1.46
N PRO A 109 -16.40 2.96 1.60
CA PRO A 109 -17.66 2.32 1.99
C PRO A 109 -18.06 1.15 1.08
N THR A 110 -17.82 1.28 -0.23
CA THR A 110 -18.17 0.26 -1.23
C THR A 110 -17.27 -0.99 -1.16
N TYR A 111 -15.99 -0.85 -0.85
CA TYR A 111 -15.00 -1.93 -0.99
C TYR A 111 -14.58 -2.55 0.34
N SER A 112 -14.72 -1.81 1.44
CA SER A 112 -14.24 -2.24 2.76
C SER A 112 -14.78 -3.61 3.18
N SER A 113 -16.08 -3.88 2.98
CA SER A 113 -16.69 -5.17 3.29
C SER A 113 -16.10 -6.31 2.44
N SER A 114 -15.95 -6.10 1.13
CA SER A 114 -15.38 -7.11 0.24
C SER A 114 -13.92 -7.42 0.57
N LEU A 115 -13.12 -6.41 0.89
CA LEU A 115 -11.72 -6.58 1.31
C LEU A 115 -11.61 -7.33 2.64
N LYS A 116 -12.50 -7.08 3.59
CA LYS A 116 -12.51 -7.79 4.89
C LYS A 116 -12.76 -9.28 4.73
N GLU A 117 -13.51 -9.70 3.71
CA GLU A 117 -13.77 -11.12 3.41
C GLU A 117 -12.53 -11.85 2.88
N LYS A 118 -11.56 -11.14 2.31
CA LYS A 118 -10.31 -11.71 1.77
C LYS A 118 -9.26 -11.98 2.85
N GLU A 119 -9.40 -13.11 3.55
CA GLU A 119 -8.45 -13.53 4.62
C GLU A 119 -7.00 -13.57 4.13
N SER A 120 -6.78 -14.07 2.91
CA SER A 120 -5.44 -14.19 2.32
C SER A 120 -4.72 -12.84 2.18
N LEU A 121 -5.45 -11.74 2.03
CA LEU A 121 -4.87 -10.39 2.00
C LEU A 121 -4.37 -9.98 3.39
N LEU A 122 -5.13 -10.31 4.44
CA LEU A 122 -4.75 -10.01 5.81
C LEU A 122 -3.54 -10.85 6.23
N GLU A 123 -3.57 -12.15 5.92
CA GLU A 123 -2.47 -13.10 6.17
C GLU A 123 -1.17 -12.57 5.57
N ILE A 124 -1.16 -12.31 4.26
CA ILE A 124 0.06 -11.85 3.58
C ILE A 124 0.54 -10.50 4.10
N SER A 125 -0.37 -9.61 4.52
CA SER A 125 -0.03 -8.30 5.09
C SER A 125 0.66 -8.41 6.45
N VAL A 126 0.20 -9.35 7.30
CA VAL A 126 0.84 -9.63 8.59
C VAL A 126 2.19 -10.32 8.38
N ASP A 127 2.25 -11.31 7.49
CA ASP A 127 3.47 -12.04 7.21
C ASP A 127 4.57 -11.15 6.63
N ILE A 128 4.27 -10.35 5.61
CA ILE A 128 5.27 -9.43 5.06
C ILE A 128 5.71 -8.39 6.10
N LEU A 129 4.79 -7.85 6.92
CA LEU A 129 5.16 -6.93 8.00
C LEU A 129 6.15 -7.60 8.97
N LYS A 130 5.87 -8.85 9.34
CA LYS A 130 6.74 -9.67 10.18
C LYS A 130 8.12 -9.83 9.54
N THR A 131 8.16 -10.23 8.26
CA THR A 131 9.39 -10.45 7.51
C THR A 131 10.24 -9.18 7.41
N VAL A 132 9.70 -8.06 6.93
CA VAL A 132 10.48 -6.83 6.74
C VAL A 132 10.92 -6.20 8.07
N HIS A 133 10.11 -6.35 9.12
CA HIS A 133 10.46 -5.83 10.45
C HIS A 133 11.62 -6.61 11.07
N PHE A 134 11.57 -7.95 11.05
CA PHE A 134 12.68 -8.75 11.57
C PHE A 134 13.94 -8.64 10.72
N LEU A 135 13.79 -8.49 9.40
CA LEU A 135 14.91 -8.23 8.51
C LEU A 135 15.60 -6.90 8.83
N GLY A 136 14.83 -5.82 9.05
CA GLY A 136 15.37 -4.53 9.46
C GLY A 136 16.03 -4.51 10.84
N LYS A 137 15.70 -5.49 11.72
CA LYS A 137 16.34 -5.68 13.02
C LYS A 137 17.60 -6.55 12.98
N ALA A 138 17.68 -7.47 12.02
CA ALA A 138 18.77 -8.44 11.94
C ALA A 138 20.07 -7.80 11.45
N GLU A 139 19.99 -7.01 10.38
CA GLU A 139 21.13 -6.33 9.75
C GLU A 139 20.70 -4.93 9.29
N GLU A 140 21.66 -4.01 9.18
CA GLU A 140 21.39 -2.66 8.68
C GLU A 140 21.06 -2.71 7.18
N ASN A 141 19.83 -2.35 6.81
CA ASN A 141 19.30 -2.40 5.45
C ASN A 141 18.19 -1.37 5.26
N VAL A 142 17.48 -1.41 4.11
CA VAL A 142 16.40 -0.46 3.75
C VAL A 142 15.17 -0.50 4.68
N PHE A 143 15.00 -1.55 5.49
CA PHE A 143 13.90 -1.69 6.45
C PHE A 143 14.29 -1.35 7.89
N SER A 144 15.57 -1.13 8.16
CA SER A 144 16.08 -0.73 9.47
C SER A 144 15.47 0.62 9.90
N PRO A 145 15.06 0.76 11.18
CA PRO A 145 14.39 1.96 11.66
C PRO A 145 15.38 3.12 11.77
N VAL A 146 14.98 4.30 11.28
CA VAL A 146 15.78 5.53 11.39
C VAL A 146 15.21 6.38 12.51
N GLN A 147 15.90 6.47 13.66
CA GLN A 147 15.33 7.07 14.87
C GLN A 147 15.90 8.45 15.23
N HIS A 148 16.79 9.01 14.41
CA HIS A 148 17.36 10.33 14.67
C HIS A 148 16.32 11.44 14.40
N LEU A 149 16.24 12.40 15.32
CA LEU A 149 15.32 13.53 15.22
C LEU A 149 15.61 14.42 14.01
N ASP A 150 16.88 14.57 13.64
CA ASP A 150 17.27 15.39 12.48
C ASP A 150 16.75 14.78 11.17
N ASP A 151 16.85 13.46 11.01
CA ASP A 151 16.33 12.75 9.82
C ASP A 151 14.81 12.90 9.72
N LEU A 152 14.10 12.89 10.84
CA LEU A 152 12.65 13.11 10.88
C LEU A 152 12.28 14.53 10.46
N ALA A 153 13.01 15.53 10.96
CA ALA A 153 12.80 16.93 10.59
C ALA A 153 13.05 17.11 9.08
N GLN A 154 14.13 16.55 8.56
CA GLN A 154 14.43 16.62 7.12
C GLN A 154 13.38 15.91 6.26
N VAL A 155 12.82 14.79 6.71
CA VAL A 155 11.72 14.12 6.02
C VAL A 155 10.45 14.98 6.03
N GLN A 156 10.16 15.68 7.12
CA GLN A 156 9.01 16.58 7.21
C GLN A 156 9.18 17.83 6.34
N ASP A 157 10.40 18.39 6.29
CA ASP A 157 10.74 19.57 5.51
C ASP A 157 10.98 19.26 4.02
N GLY A 158 10.94 17.97 3.63
CA GLY A 158 11.16 17.53 2.26
C GLY A 158 12.60 17.64 1.77
N THR A 159 13.57 17.75 2.69
CA THR A 159 15.00 17.91 2.38
C THR A 159 15.79 16.61 2.49
N SER A 160 15.14 15.49 2.83
CA SER A 160 15.78 14.18 2.99
C SER A 160 15.48 13.26 1.80
N ASP A 161 16.53 12.65 1.26
CA ASP A 161 16.46 11.64 0.20
C ASP A 161 15.71 10.36 0.60
N LEU A 162 15.48 10.11 1.91
CA LEU A 162 14.71 8.97 2.40
C LEU A 162 13.31 8.87 1.78
N ALA A 163 12.68 10.01 1.49
CA ALA A 163 11.32 10.06 0.94
C ALA A 163 11.26 9.58 -0.53
N GLU A 164 12.38 9.63 -1.25
CA GLU A 164 12.46 9.19 -2.65
C GLU A 164 12.60 7.66 -2.78
N HIS A 165 12.92 6.98 -1.67
CA HIS A 165 13.15 5.54 -1.69
C HIS A 165 11.84 4.76 -1.96
N PRO A 166 11.84 3.77 -2.88
CA PRO A 166 10.61 3.06 -3.29
C PRO A 166 9.80 2.42 -2.15
N VAL A 167 10.46 1.94 -1.10
CA VAL A 167 9.81 1.32 0.07
C VAL A 167 9.56 2.29 1.23
N PHE A 168 9.68 3.59 0.99
CA PHE A 168 9.39 4.60 2.00
C PHE A 168 7.95 4.49 2.51
N GLY A 169 7.79 4.45 3.83
CA GLY A 169 6.51 4.28 4.49
C GLY A 169 5.89 2.89 4.34
N PHE A 170 6.61 1.89 3.82
CA PHE A 170 6.07 0.56 3.56
C PHE A 170 5.53 -0.13 4.83
N LYS A 171 6.31 -0.17 5.93
CA LYS A 171 5.87 -0.76 7.20
C LYS A 171 4.63 -0.05 7.73
N ARG A 172 4.61 1.30 7.68
CA ARG A 172 3.42 2.07 8.08
C ARG A 172 2.18 1.64 7.27
N LYS A 173 2.30 1.55 5.94
CA LYS A 173 1.17 1.22 5.07
C LYS A 173 0.62 -0.18 5.36
N LEU A 174 1.49 -1.14 5.66
CA LEU A 174 1.06 -2.47 6.12
C LEU A 174 0.29 -2.41 7.44
N VAL A 175 0.82 -1.68 8.44
CA VAL A 175 0.13 -1.48 9.73
C VAL A 175 -1.24 -0.82 9.52
N ARG A 176 -1.34 0.19 8.64
CA ARG A 176 -2.60 0.81 8.24
C ARG A 176 -3.56 -0.20 7.64
N LEU A 177 -3.12 -0.99 6.66
CA LEU A 177 -3.97 -1.97 5.99
C LEU A 177 -4.50 -3.02 6.98
N ILE A 178 -3.63 -3.57 7.83
CA ILE A 178 -4.01 -4.54 8.87
C ILE A 178 -5.08 -3.92 9.79
N GLY A 179 -4.83 -2.71 10.31
CA GLY A 179 -5.78 -2.01 11.17
C GLY A 179 -7.13 -1.76 10.51
N ASN A 180 -7.15 -1.42 9.22
CA ASN A 180 -8.38 -1.20 8.46
C ASN A 180 -9.18 -2.50 8.27
N LEU A 181 -8.50 -3.60 7.90
CA LEU A 181 -9.12 -4.90 7.68
C LEU A 181 -9.68 -5.52 8.97
N CYS A 182 -9.12 -5.19 10.14
CA CYS A 182 -9.62 -5.65 11.43
C CYS A 182 -10.81 -4.84 11.95
N HIS A 183 -11.01 -3.60 11.48
CA HIS A 183 -12.06 -2.72 11.98
C HIS A 183 -13.46 -3.35 11.83
N GLY A 184 -14.09 -3.70 12.95
CA GLY A 184 -15.44 -4.28 12.98
C GLY A 184 -15.55 -5.69 12.37
N SER A 185 -14.44 -6.40 12.14
CA SER A 185 -14.42 -7.79 11.65
C SER A 185 -13.82 -8.70 12.70
N ARG A 186 -14.67 -9.38 13.49
CA ARG A 186 -14.21 -10.26 14.57
C ARG A 186 -13.29 -11.37 14.07
N ARG A 187 -13.64 -11.94 12.92
CA ARG A 187 -12.84 -12.98 12.26
C ARG A 187 -11.41 -12.52 11.97
N ASN A 188 -11.26 -11.33 11.39
CA ASN A 188 -9.95 -10.76 11.06
C ASN A 188 -9.17 -10.39 12.31
N GLN A 189 -9.84 -9.87 13.35
CA GLN A 189 -9.20 -9.60 14.65
C GLN A 189 -8.63 -10.88 15.28
N ASP A 190 -9.42 -11.96 15.29
CA ASP A 190 -8.98 -13.24 15.85
C ASP A 190 -7.86 -13.87 15.02
N MET A 191 -7.90 -13.73 13.69
CA MET A 191 -6.79 -14.14 12.81
C MET A 191 -5.49 -13.42 13.16
N VAL A 192 -5.49 -12.09 13.29
CA VAL A 192 -4.28 -11.33 13.65
C VAL A 192 -3.78 -11.72 15.05
N ARG A 193 -4.67 -11.98 16.02
CA ARG A 193 -4.26 -12.48 17.35
C ARG A 193 -3.56 -13.84 17.25
N ASN A 194 -4.11 -14.76 16.46
CA ASN A 194 -3.53 -16.10 16.27
C ASN A 194 -2.17 -16.06 15.57
N MET A 195 -1.93 -15.06 14.71
CA MET A 195 -0.64 -14.84 14.04
C MET A 195 0.38 -14.07 14.91
N GLU A 196 0.09 -13.85 16.20
CA GLU A 196 0.89 -13.01 17.11
C GLU A 196 1.04 -11.56 16.62
N GLY A 197 0.12 -11.09 15.77
CA GLY A 197 0.20 -9.79 15.10
C GLY A 197 0.06 -8.60 16.05
N VAL A 198 -0.59 -8.76 17.21
CA VAL A 198 -0.66 -7.71 18.25
C VAL A 198 0.74 -7.39 18.78
N ALA A 199 1.52 -8.42 19.12
CA ALA A 199 2.89 -8.24 19.61
C ALA A 199 3.78 -7.64 18.52
N LEU A 200 3.62 -8.09 17.27
CA LEU A 200 4.32 -7.52 16.12
C LEU A 200 4.01 -6.02 15.94
N ILE A 201 2.75 -5.61 15.95
CA ILE A 201 2.37 -4.21 15.76
C ILE A 201 2.90 -3.32 16.89
N LEU A 202 2.86 -3.81 18.13
CA LEU A 202 3.45 -3.09 19.28
C LEU A 202 4.98 -2.97 19.16
N ASP A 203 5.66 -4.00 18.66
CA ASP A 203 7.11 -3.97 18.44
C ASP A 203 7.52 -3.07 17.25
N VAL A 204 6.64 -2.93 16.25
CA VAL A 204 6.78 -1.99 15.13
C VAL A 204 6.48 -0.53 15.56
N CYS A 205 5.80 -0.32 16.69
CA CYS A 205 5.36 0.98 17.20
C CYS A 205 6.50 1.83 17.80
N ASN A 206 7.56 2.02 17.04
CA ASN A 206 8.73 2.83 17.39
C ASN A 206 8.90 3.97 16.41
N LEU A 207 9.56 5.04 16.84
CA LEU A 207 9.88 6.17 15.97
C LEU A 207 10.76 5.69 14.79
N ASP A 208 10.38 6.07 13.57
CA ASP A 208 11.06 5.66 12.34
C ASP A 208 10.85 6.70 11.23
N ALA A 209 11.92 7.40 10.82
CA ALA A 209 11.90 8.42 9.77
C ALA A 209 11.59 7.83 8.39
N ARG A 210 11.91 6.55 8.15
CA ARG A 210 11.51 5.84 6.93
C ARG A 210 10.04 5.47 6.93
N ASN A 211 9.39 5.51 8.10
CA ASN A 211 7.97 5.22 8.24
C ASN A 211 7.28 6.33 9.05
N PRO A 212 7.18 7.56 8.52
CA PRO A 212 6.57 8.67 9.25
C PRO A 212 5.15 8.31 9.67
N TYR A 213 4.75 8.67 10.88
CA TYR A 213 3.44 8.34 11.46
C TYR A 213 3.17 6.87 11.81
N ILE A 214 4.18 5.99 11.82
CA ILE A 214 3.97 4.56 12.12
C ILE A 214 3.34 4.34 13.50
N ILE A 215 3.67 5.16 14.51
CA ILE A 215 3.09 5.10 15.85
C ILE A 215 1.57 5.34 15.82
N GLN A 216 1.11 6.37 15.09
CA GLN A 216 -0.30 6.73 14.98
C GLN A 216 -1.10 5.59 14.32
N TRP A 217 -0.55 4.99 13.27
CA TRP A 217 -1.18 3.85 12.60
C TRP A 217 -1.14 2.59 13.47
N ALA A 218 -0.08 2.36 14.24
CA ALA A 218 -0.01 1.24 15.19
C ALA A 218 -1.05 1.38 16.30
N VAL A 219 -1.20 2.58 16.89
CA VAL A 219 -2.25 2.87 17.88
C VAL A 219 -3.64 2.62 17.31
N LEU A 220 -3.91 3.08 16.08
CA LEU A 220 -5.19 2.81 15.41
C LEU A 220 -5.40 1.31 15.16
N ALA A 221 -4.38 0.60 14.69
CA ALA A 221 -4.47 -0.83 14.41
C ALA A 221 -4.74 -1.63 15.69
N VAL A 222 -4.03 -1.35 16.78
CA VAL A 222 -4.27 -1.98 18.09
C VAL A 222 -5.68 -1.70 18.61
N ARG A 223 -6.19 -0.46 18.45
CA ARG A 223 -7.58 -0.14 18.80
C ARG A 223 -8.59 -0.98 18.01
N ASN A 224 -8.31 -1.27 16.74
CA ASN A 224 -9.20 -2.02 15.87
C ASN A 224 -9.10 -3.54 16.05
N LEU A 225 -8.09 -4.03 16.77
CA LEU A 225 -7.84 -5.44 17.05
C LEU A 225 -8.62 -5.92 18.27
#